data_AF-A0A2K9EJC3-F1
#
_entry.id   AF-A0A2K9EJC3-F1
#
_cell.length_a   1.000
_cell.length_b   1.000
_cell.length_c   1.000
_cell.angle_alpha   90.00
_cell.angle_beta   90.00
_cell.angle_gamma   90.00
#
_symmetry.space_group_name_H-M   'P 1'
#
loop_
_entity.id
_entity.type
_entity.pdbx_description
1 polymer ?
#
loop_
_entity_poly.entity_id
_entity_poly.type
_entity_poly.pdbx_seq_one_letter_code
_entity_poly.pdbx_strand_id
1 'polypeptide(L)'
;MQHQDKYTIKKDTYINVDGREIIRNDKTIPLTTKEFDLIYLLLQNKGRVFSRDELLDRVWGYDYAIGTRSVDIHILRLRKK
;
A
#
# COMPACT_ATOMS: atom_id res chain seq x y z
N MET A 1 -10.53 11.97 20.87
CA MET A 1 -9.31 11.40 21.49
C MET A 1 -8.79 10.33 20.54
N GLN A 2 -7.50 10.39 20.23
CA GLN A 2 -6.85 9.87 19.03
C GLN A 2 -7.05 8.34 18.85
N HIS A 3 -7.67 7.92 17.74
CA HIS A 3 -7.66 6.53 17.30
C HIS A 3 -6.36 6.29 16.54
N GLN A 4 -5.32 5.86 17.25
CA GLN A 4 -4.06 5.52 16.62
C GLN A 4 -4.14 4.09 16.09
N ASP A 5 -4.65 3.97 14.87
CA ASP A 5 -4.86 2.72 14.15
C ASP A 5 -3.53 2.14 13.67
N LYS A 6 -2.77 1.58 14.61
CA LYS A 6 -1.52 0.86 14.34
C LYS A 6 -1.82 -0.61 14.06
N TYR A 7 -1.97 -0.98 12.79
CA TYR A 7 -2.21 -2.39 12.41
C TYR A 7 -0.90 -3.17 12.32
N THR A 8 -0.86 -4.36 12.92
CA THR A 8 0.26 -5.31 12.79
C THR A 8 0.07 -6.18 11.55
N ILE A 9 1.03 -6.13 10.62
CA ILE A 9 1.00 -6.91 9.38
C ILE A 9 1.72 -8.25 9.56
N LYS A 10 2.86 -8.22 10.27
CA LYS A 10 3.70 -9.34 10.70
C LYS A 10 4.35 -8.97 12.05
N LYS A 11 4.97 -9.96 12.72
CA LYS A 11 5.50 -9.84 14.09
C LYS A 11 6.32 -8.56 14.36
N ASP A 12 6.98 -8.03 13.32
CA ASP A 12 7.84 -6.84 13.39
C ASP A 12 7.50 -5.78 12.34
N THR A 13 6.25 -5.72 11.86
CA THR A 13 5.82 -4.75 10.84
C THR A 13 4.51 -4.07 11.21
N TYR A 14 4.53 -2.75 11.22
CA TYR A 14 3.44 -1.87 11.61
C TYR A 14 3.13 -0.89 10.50
N ILE A 15 1.86 -0.49 10.39
CA ILE A 15 1.44 0.62 9.54
C ILE A 15 0.99 1.79 10.42
N ASN A 16 1.42 2.99 10.08
CA ASN A 16 0.93 4.24 10.61
C ASN A 16 0.07 4.89 9.52
N VAL A 17 -1.25 4.84 9.67
CA VAL A 17 -2.17 5.33 8.64
C VAL A 17 -2.16 6.84 8.55
N ASP A 18 -2.13 7.53 9.69
CA ASP A 18 -2.10 9.00 9.76
C ASP A 18 -0.83 9.57 9.13
N GLY A 19 0.32 8.97 9.44
CA GLY A 19 1.61 9.36 8.87
C GLY A 19 1.86 8.82 7.45
N ARG A 20 1.04 7.86 7.00
CA ARG A 20 1.22 7.10 5.75
C ARG A 20 2.58 6.40 5.66
N GLU A 21 2.95 5.71 6.75
CA GLU A 21 4.24 5.05 6.89
C GLU A 21 4.09 3.56 7.18
N ILE A 22 5.08 2.78 6.77
CA ILE A 22 5.25 1.39 7.21
C ILE A 22 6.57 1.32 7.97
N ILE A 23 6.52 0.78 9.18
CA ILE A 23 7.66 0.60 10.06
C ILE A 23 7.94 -0.90 10.14
N ARG A 24 9.16 -1.31 9.83
CA ARG A 24 9.62 -2.70 9.93
C ARG A 24 10.93 -2.75 10.71
N ASN A 25 11.00 -3.61 11.72
CA ASN A 25 12.17 -3.71 12.60
C ASN A 25 12.64 -2.32 13.10
N ASP A 26 11.68 -1.52 13.58
CA ASP A 26 11.89 -0.14 14.06
C ASP A 26 12.47 0.86 13.05
N LYS A 27 12.43 0.53 11.76
CA LYS A 27 12.85 1.42 10.67
C LYS A 27 11.68 1.74 9.75
N THR A 28 11.51 3.02 9.43
CA THR A 28 10.55 3.47 8.42
C THR A 28 11.01 3.00 7.04
N ILE A 29 10.13 2.28 6.35
CA ILE A 29 10.34 1.89 4.96
C ILE A 29 9.95 3.09 4.09
N PRO A 30 10.86 3.62 3.25
CA PRO A 30 10.52 4.72 2.37
C PRO A 30 9.52 4.22 1.33
N LEU A 31 8.35 4.86 1.23
CA LEU A 31 7.30 4.53 0.27
C LEU A 31 6.89 5.79 -0.48
N THR A 32 6.55 5.64 -1.76
CA THR A 32 5.80 6.69 -2.46
C THR A 32 4.35 6.73 -1.99
N THR A 33 3.63 7.81 -2.26
CA THR A 33 2.20 7.93 -1.97
C THR A 33 1.39 6.75 -2.51
N LYS A 34 1.62 6.38 -3.78
CA LYS A 34 0.90 5.28 -4.45
C LYS A 34 1.28 3.90 -3.94
N GLU A 35 2.53 3.70 -3.54
CA GLU A 35 2.97 2.47 -2.88
C GLU A 35 2.26 2.26 -1.54
N PHE A 36 2.12 3.34 -0.75
CA PHE A 36 1.36 3.29 0.50
C PHE A 36 -0.13 2.98 0.24
N ASP A 37 -0.77 3.72 -0.67
CA ASP A 37 -2.19 3.49 -1.02
C ASP A 37 -2.45 2.05 -1.45
N LEU A 38 -1.53 1.49 -2.26
CA LEU A 38 -1.63 0.13 -2.76
C LEU A 38 -1.53 -0.91 -1.63
N ILE A 39 -0.54 -0.79 -0.72
CA ILE A 39 -0.46 -1.69 0.43
C ILE A 39 -1.66 -1.51 1.34
N TYR A 40 -2.06 -0.27 1.62
CA TYR A 40 -3.18 0.01 2.50
C TYR A 40 -4.48 -0.61 1.97
N LEU A 41 -4.77 -0.46 0.67
CA LEU A 41 -5.91 -1.11 0.01
C LEU A 41 -5.88 -2.64 0.19
N LEU A 42 -4.72 -3.27 -0.03
CA LEU A 42 -4.55 -4.71 0.10
C LEU A 42 -4.71 -5.19 1.55
N LEU A 43 -4.23 -4.42 2.53
CA LEU A 43 -4.36 -4.73 3.96
C LEU A 43 -5.80 -4.63 4.43
N GLN A 44 -6.53 -3.59 3.99
CA GLN A 44 -7.95 -3.42 4.28
C GLN A 44 -8.81 -4.54 3.67
N ASN A 45 -8.32 -5.22 2.63
CA ASN A 45 -9.02 -6.29 1.91
C ASN A 45 -8.24 -7.61 1.95
N LYS A 46 -7.66 -7.95 3.11
CA LYS A 46 -6.78 -9.12 3.25
C LYS A 46 -7.45 -10.42 2.76
N GLY A 47 -6.75 -11.15 1.89
CA GLY A 47 -7.23 -12.42 1.32
C GLY A 47 -8.08 -12.27 0.05
N ARG A 48 -8.46 -11.05 -0.34
CA ARG A 48 -9.13 -10.79 -1.61
C ARG A 48 -8.13 -10.67 -2.75
N VAL A 49 -8.44 -11.31 -3.88
CA VAL A 49 -7.70 -11.14 -5.14
C VAL A 49 -8.26 -9.92 -5.88
N PHE A 50 -7.36 -9.09 -6.42
CA PHE A 50 -7.71 -7.93 -7.26
C PHE A 50 -7.14 -8.10 -8.66
N SER A 51 -7.91 -7.71 -9.68
CA SER A 51 -7.38 -7.55 -11.03
C SER A 51 -6.47 -6.31 -11.12
N ARG A 52 -5.67 -6.21 -12.18
CA ARG A 52 -4.85 -5.02 -12.42
C ARG A 52 -5.72 -3.78 -12.61
N ASP A 53 -6.79 -3.90 -13.39
CA ASP A 53 -7.71 -2.80 -13.66
C ASP A 53 -8.39 -2.31 -12.39
N GLU A 54 -8.78 -3.22 -11.48
CA GLU A 54 -9.34 -2.85 -10.18
C GLU A 54 -8.33 -2.09 -9.29
N LEU A 55 -7.08 -2.55 -9.22
CA LEU A 55 -6.04 -1.88 -8.43
C LEU A 55 -5.74 -0.50 -9.00
N LEU A 56 -5.69 -0.43 -10.32
CA LEU A 56 -5.38 0.79 -11.05
C LEU A 56 -6.49 1.83 -10.88
N ASP A 57 -7.77 1.41 -11.01
CA ASP A 57 -8.92 2.28 -10.77
C ASP A 57 -9.00 2.77 -9.32
N ARG A 58 -8.79 1.87 -8.34
CA ARG A 58 -8.87 2.24 -6.91
C ARG A 58 -7.72 3.11 -6.42
N VAL A 59 -6.51 2.94 -6.97
CA VAL A 59 -5.31 3.61 -6.47
C VAL A 59 -4.94 4.82 -7.32
N TRP A 60 -5.19 4.81 -8.64
CA TRP A 60 -4.91 5.93 -9.54
C TRP A 60 -6.16 6.70 -9.98
N GLY A 61 -7.34 6.08 -9.98
CA GLY A 61 -8.59 6.70 -10.46
C GLY A 61 -8.74 6.64 -11.98
N TYR A 62 -9.76 7.32 -12.49
CA TYR A 62 -10.11 7.37 -13.92
C TYR A 62 -9.16 8.20 -14.80
N ASP A 63 -8.13 8.82 -14.24
CA ASP A 63 -7.21 9.72 -14.94
C ASP A 63 -6.11 8.94 -15.67
N TYR A 64 -6.53 8.21 -16.70
CA TYR A 64 -5.79 7.12 -17.33
C TYR A 64 -4.77 7.55 -18.39
N ALA A 65 -3.82 8.41 -18.02
CA ALA A 65 -2.56 8.51 -18.77
C ALA A 65 -1.60 7.35 -18.46
N ILE A 66 -1.88 6.59 -17.40
CA ILE A 66 -0.98 5.57 -16.84
C ILE A 66 -1.61 4.18 -16.99
N GLY A 67 -1.08 3.33 -17.86
CA GLY A 67 -1.59 1.97 -18.07
C GLY A 67 -1.30 0.99 -16.92
N THR A 68 -1.88 -0.21 -16.99
CA THR A 68 -1.79 -1.30 -15.98
C THR A 68 -0.36 -1.70 -15.60
N ARG A 69 0.61 -1.47 -16.48
CA ARG A 69 2.04 -1.71 -16.21
C ARG A 69 2.56 -0.90 -15.02
N SER A 70 1.95 0.23 -14.70
CA SER A 70 2.29 0.99 -13.48
C SER A 70 1.99 0.18 -12.23
N VAL A 71 0.86 -0.54 -12.16
CA VAL A 71 0.54 -1.42 -11.02
C VAL A 71 1.65 -2.43 -10.81
N ASP A 72 2.08 -3.11 -11.88
CA ASP A 72 3.12 -4.14 -11.80
C ASP A 72 4.45 -3.56 -11.28
N ILE A 73 4.84 -2.37 -11.74
CA ILE A 73 6.07 -1.70 -11.28
C ILE A 73 5.99 -1.35 -9.79
N HIS A 74 4.85 -0.83 -9.33
CA HIS A 74 4.66 -0.47 -7.92
C HIS A 74 4.64 -1.74 -7.04
N ILE A 75 3.93 -2.79 -7.45
CA ILE A 75 3.97 -4.10 -6.76
C ILE A 75 5.40 -4.66 -6.70
N LEU A 76 6.15 -4.59 -7.80
CA LEU A 76 7.53 -5.07 -7.84
C LEU A 76 8.43 -4.28 -6.88
N ARG A 77 8.33 -2.95 -6.86
CA ARG A 77 9.09 -2.09 -5.93
C ARG A 77 8.73 -2.38 -4.49
N LEU A 78 7.44 -2.53 -4.18
CA LEU A 78 6.97 -2.90 -2.84
C LEU A 78 7.53 -4.24 -2.36
N ARG A 79 7.53 -5.26 -3.22
CA ARG A 79 8.07 -6.59 -2.88
C ARG A 79 9.58 -6.62 -2.67
N LYS A 80 10.31 -5.63 -3.18
CA LYS A 80 11.76 -5.49 -3.02
C LYS A 80 12.16 -4.76 -1.73
N LYS A 81 11.21 -4.16 -1.02
CA LYS A 81 11.41 -3.50 0.28
C LYS A 81 11.14 -4.47 1.43
#